data_AF-A0A7V5U8V6-F1
#
_entry.id   AF-A0A7V5U8V6-F1
#
_cell.length_a   1.000
_cell.length_b   1.000
_cell.length_c   1.000
_cell.angle_alpha   90.00
_cell.angle_beta   90.00
_cell.angle_gamma   90.00
#
_symmetry.space_group_name_H-M   'P 1'
#
loop_
_entity.id
_entity.type
_entity.pdbx_description
1 polymer ?
#
loop_
_entity_poly.entity_id
_entity_poly.type
_entity_poly.pdbx_seq_one_letter_code
_entity_poly.pdbx_strand_id
1 'polypeptide(L)' 'MKILFASRKKKRKVTSKEAILNYLRSHENSSLGEIVMNLSLSYTEGLNNLLELKNEGKVTNNISPFKYRLAGI' A
#
# COMPACT_ATOMS: atom_id res chain seq x y z
N MET A 1 20.77 43.05 9.34
CA MET A 1 19.43 42.46 9.13
C MET A 1 19.58 40.97 8.86
N LYS A 2 18.99 40.09 9.68
CA LYS A 2 18.93 38.64 9.41
C LYS A 2 17.61 38.34 8.71
N ILE A 3 17.67 37.93 7.45
CA ILE A 3 16.49 37.49 6.70
C ILE A 3 16.23 36.03 7.09
N LEU A 4 15.17 35.79 7.85
CA LEU A 4 14.77 34.45 8.30
C LEU A 4 13.98 33.78 7.16
N PHE A 5 14.61 32.85 6.43
CA PHE A 5 13.92 32.05 5.43
C PHE A 5 13.00 31.05 6.15
N ALA A 6 11.71 31.37 6.25
CA ALA A 6 10.69 30.41 6.65
C ALA A 6 10.56 29.35 5.53
N SER A 7 11.26 28.22 5.70
CA SER A 7 11.15 27.08 4.80
C SER A 7 9.75 26.46 4.97
N ARG A 8 8.79 26.89 4.13
CA ARG A 8 7.46 26.27 4.06
C ARG A 8 7.65 24.80 3.66
N LYS A 9 7.59 23.88 4.64
CA LYS A 9 7.49 22.44 4.38
C LYS A 9 6.17 22.20 3.63
N LYS A 10 6.22 22.18 2.30
CA LYS A 10 5.13 21.77 1.44
C LYS A 10 4.79 20.33 1.82
N LYS A 11 3.65 20.09 2.48
CA LYS A 11 3.15 18.74 2.77
C LYS A 11 3.02 18.00 1.44
N ARG A 12 3.98 17.12 1.14
CA ARG A 12 3.97 16.32 -0.08
C ARG A 12 2.77 15.38 0.04
N LYS A 13 1.83 15.45 -0.91
CA LYS A 13 0.72 14.50 -0.97
C LYS A 13 1.32 13.12 -1.22
N VAL A 14 1.23 12.24 -0.23
CA VAL A 14 1.70 10.87 -0.35
C VAL A 14 0.83 10.16 -1.38
N THR A 15 1.45 9.51 -2.34
CA THR A 15 0.74 8.75 -3.37
C THR A 15 0.23 7.41 -2.82
N SER A 16 -0.78 6.82 -3.44
CA SER A 16 -1.30 5.50 -3.02
C SER A 16 -0.20 4.44 -3.06
N LYS A 17 0.72 4.48 -4.03
CA LYS A 17 1.91 3.62 -4.07
C LYS A 17 2.83 3.78 -2.86
N GLU A 18 3.16 5.01 -2.49
CA GLU A 18 4.00 5.26 -1.32
C GLU A 18 3.31 4.86 -0.02
N ALA A 19 1.98 5.07 0.07
CA ALA A 19 1.19 4.61 1.20
C ALA A 19 1.25 3.08 1.34
N ILE A 20 1.10 2.35 0.23
CA ILE A 20 1.23 0.88 0.19
C ILE A 20 2.63 0.43 0.61
N LEU A 21 3.69 1.04 0.07
CA LEU A 21 5.07 0.69 0.44
C LEU A 21 5.37 0.97 1.92
N ASN A 22 4.91 2.11 2.44
CA ASN A 22 5.07 2.43 3.86
C ASN A 22 4.30 1.47 4.76
N TYR A 23 3.09 1.08 4.34
CA TYR A 23 2.30 0.08 5.05
C TYR A 23 3.02 -1.28 5.09
N LEU A 24 3.49 -1.77 3.94
CA LEU A 24 4.17 -3.06 3.82
C LEU A 24 5.51 -3.12 4.57
N ARG A 25 6.22 -2.00 4.71
CA ARG A 25 7.43 -1.92 5.57
C ARG A 25 7.15 -2.24 7.04
N SER A 26 5.92 -2.01 7.49
CA SER A 26 5.49 -2.30 8.86
C SER A 26 4.65 -3.58 8.95
N HIS A 27 4.24 -4.17 7.82
CA HIS A 27 3.33 -5.30 7.71
C HIS A 27 3.72 -6.23 6.53
N GLU A 28 4.83 -6.94 6.70
CA GLU A 28 5.51 -7.69 5.60
C GLU A 28 4.64 -8.76 4.92
N ASN A 29 3.65 -9.33 5.63
CA ASN A 29 2.80 -10.42 5.12
C ASN A 29 1.32 -10.02 5.08
N SER A 30 1.00 -8.95 4.35
CA SER A 30 -0.38 -8.47 4.21
C SER A 30 -1.04 -8.95 2.93
N SER A 31 -2.29 -9.37 3.03
CA SER A 31 -3.16 -9.62 1.89
C SER A 31 -3.60 -8.30 1.23
N LEU A 32 -4.01 -8.37 -0.04
CA LEU A 32 -4.60 -7.22 -0.74
C LEU A 32 -5.79 -6.63 0.04
N GLY A 33 -6.64 -7.49 0.62
CA GLY A 33 -7.79 -7.07 1.42
C GLY A 33 -7.40 -6.21 2.62
N GLU A 34 -6.37 -6.62 3.37
CA GLU A 34 -5.86 -5.86 4.52
C GLU A 34 -5.25 -4.53 4.09
N ILE A 35 -4.52 -4.50 2.98
CA ILE A 35 -3.88 -3.29 2.47
C ILE A 35 -4.95 -2.25 2.08
N VAL A 36 -5.96 -2.64 1.30
CA VAL A 36 -6.99 -1.71 0.83
C VAL A 36 -7.91 -1.24 1.95
N MET A 37 -8.21 -2.11 2.92
CA MET A 37 -8.99 -1.75 4.09
C MET A 37 -8.25 -0.73 4.97
N ASN A 38 -6.97 -0.97 5.31
CA ASN A 38 -6.21 -0.07 6.18
C ASN A 38 -5.88 1.26 5.53
N LEU A 39 -5.65 1.27 4.22
CA LEU A 39 -5.33 2.49 3.48
C LEU A 39 -6.56 3.22 2.93
N SER A 40 -7.77 2.70 3.19
CA SER A 40 -9.03 3.21 2.63
C SER A 40 -8.97 3.38 1.10
N LEU A 41 -8.29 2.44 0.44
CA LEU A 41 -8.19 2.40 -1.02
C LEU A 41 -9.33 1.57 -1.57
N SER A 42 -9.74 1.85 -2.80
CA SER A 42 -10.60 0.90 -3.51
C SER A 42 -9.82 -0.38 -3.81
N TYR A 43 -10.54 -1.51 -3.89
CA TYR A 43 -9.92 -2.80 -4.24
C TYR A 43 -9.14 -2.71 -5.56
N THR A 44 -9.75 -2.10 -6.59
CA THR A 44 -9.15 -1.92 -7.92
C THR A 44 -7.92 -1.03 -7.87
N GLU A 45 -7.97 0.07 -7.12
CA GLU A 45 -6.81 0.96 -6.95
C GLU A 45 -5.66 0.24 -6.24
N GLY A 46 -5.94 -0.46 -5.14
CA GLY A 46 -4.93 -1.22 -4.40
C GLY A 46 -4.28 -2.30 -5.25
N LEU A 47 -5.09 -3.05 -6.00
CA LEU A 47 -4.61 -4.09 -6.91
C LEU A 47 -3.72 -3.51 -8.01
N ASN A 48 -4.16 -2.46 -8.70
CA ASN A 48 -3.38 -1.82 -9.77
C ASN A 48 -2.03 -1.30 -9.26
N ASN A 49 -2.04 -0.61 -8.11
CA ASN A 49 -0.81 -0.12 -7.50
C ASN A 49 0.13 -1.26 -7.09
N LEU A 50 -0.38 -2.34 -6.51
CA LEU A 50 0.43 -3.51 -6.14
C LEU A 50 1.01 -4.22 -7.37
N LEU A 51 0.27 -4.31 -8.47
CA LEU A 51 0.78 -4.85 -9.74
C LEU A 51 1.90 -3.98 -10.31
N GLU A 52 1.74 -2.66 -10.31
CA GLU A 52 2.78 -1.74 -10.75
C GLU A 52 4.02 -1.83 -9.85
N LEU A 53 3.85 -1.85 -8.53
CA LEU A 53 4.96 -2.02 -7.59
C LEU A 53 5.67 -3.36 -7.75
N LYS A 54 4.94 -4.42 -8.11
CA LYS A 54 5.51 -5.73 -8.43
C LYS A 54 6.35 -5.67 -9.71
N ASN A 55 5.83 -5.02 -10.76
CA ASN A 55 6.56 -4.82 -12.02
C ASN A 55 7.81 -3.96 -11.83
N GLU A 56 7.77 -3.01 -10.90
CA GLU A 56 8.92 -2.22 -10.46
C GLU A 56 9.91 -3.02 -9.58
N GLY A 57 9.61 -4.27 -9.22
CA GLY A 57 10.44 -5.11 -8.36
C GLY A 57 10.44 -4.70 -6.88
N LYS A 58 9.48 -3.89 -6.44
CA LYS A 58 9.41 -3.35 -5.06
C LYS A 58 8.60 -4.21 -4.10
N VAL A 59 7.69 -5.03 -4.62
CA VAL A 59 6.90 -5.97 -3.83
C VAL A 59 6.87 -7.33 -4.54
N THR A 60 6.84 -8.40 -3.77
CA THR A 60 6.64 -9.75 -4.29
C THR A 60 5.33 -10.29 -3.73
N ASN A 61 4.65 -11.13 -4.51
CA ASN A 61 3.44 -11.79 -4.06
C ASN A 61 3.76 -13.27 -3.82
N ASN A 62 3.83 -13.69 -2.56
CA ASN A 62 3.80 -15.13 -2.25
C ASN A 62 2.34 -15.58 -2.30
N ILE A 63 1.94 -16.12 -3.45
CA ILE A 63 0.59 -16.61 -3.73
C ILE A 63 0.39 -17.96 -3.01
N SER A 64 0.32 -17.96 -1.68
CA SER A 64 -0.13 -19.14 -0.94
C SER A 64 -1.54 -18.89 -0.42
N PRO A 65 -2.56 -19.58 -0.97
CA PRO A 65 -3.96 -19.22 -0.79
C PRO A 65 -4.58 -19.87 0.46
N PHE A 66 -5.48 -19.14 1.10
CA PHE A 66 -6.44 -19.72 2.05
C PHE A 66 -7.65 -20.26 1.29
N LYS A 67 -7.95 -21.54 1.51
CA LYS A 67 -9.02 -22.28 0.86
C LYS A 67 -10.30 -22.16 1.67
N TYR A 68 -11.38 -21.77 1.01
CA TYR A 68 -12.71 -21.73 1.59
C TYR A 68 -13.53 -22.92 1.09
N ARG A 69 -14.25 -23.57 2.00
CA ARG A 69 -15.24 -24.61 1.73
C ARG A 69 -16.52 -24.26 2.48
N LEU A 70 -17.65 -24.33 1.79
CA LEU A 70 -18.97 -24.34 2.42
C LEU A 70 -19.06 -25.53 3.38
N ALA A 71 -19.48 -25.28 4.63
CA ALA A 71 -19.90 -26.36 5.51
C ALA A 71 -21.12 -27.02 4.87
N GLY A 72 -21.10 -28.35 4.74
CA GLY A 72 -22.18 -29.10 4.10
C GLY A 72 -23.54 -28.68 4.67
N ILE A 73 -24.50 -28.49 3.77
CA ILE A 73 -25.93 -28.44 4.09
C ILE A 73 -26.37 -29.86 4.45
#